data_AF-A0A8T7HD04-F1
#
_entry.id   AF-A0A8T7HD04-F1
#
_cell.length_a   1.000
_cell.length_b   1.000
_cell.length_c   1.000
_cell.angle_alpha   90.00
_cell.angle_beta   90.00
_cell.angle_gamma   90.00
#
_symmetry.space_group_name_H-M   'P 1'
#
loop_
_entity.id
_entity.type
_entity.pdbx_description
1 polymer ?
#
loop_
_entity_poly.entity_id
_entity_poly.type
_entity_poly.pdbx_seq_one_letter_code
_entity_poly.pdbx_strand_id
1 'polypeptide(L)'
;MKDVNNFLRNELIRYIKEELTKGNSISDIRKTLLKAGHHQDLVKQAINNLEKHNFDILKALNEPIDENLKKELYFDVINSLVKYVEYQLEHGFQLQEIEKGLLDYGHSQSTILEAVNIVVHKEGKTKINMKVFGVTAIILILAVIVLSNSNEVSATKVILGLFPTLLTLIVSVWLISRVKVKHVLWAVPFLSLVVFFFIATIDSFYVFRNMDLRNLAIINLIISLFYVSIIILTSNKEE
;
A
#
# COMPACT_ATOMS: atom_id res chain seq x y z
N MET A 1 13.26 -22.05 17.29
CA MET A 1 12.90 -20.65 17.58
C MET A 1 11.74 -20.66 18.57
N LYS A 2 11.86 -19.99 19.72
CA LYS A 2 10.73 -19.83 20.64
C LYS A 2 9.76 -18.83 20.00
N ASP A 3 8.54 -19.28 19.76
CA ASP A 3 7.42 -18.47 19.31
C ASP A 3 7.25 -17.25 20.24
N VAL A 4 7.24 -16.04 19.69
CA VAL A 4 7.11 -14.78 20.47
C VAL A 4 5.89 -14.84 21.39
N ASN A 5 4.81 -15.45 20.92
CA ASN A 5 3.59 -15.64 21.71
C ASN A 5 3.83 -16.53 22.94
N ASN A 6 4.57 -17.64 22.78
CA ASN A 6 4.94 -18.52 23.88
C ASN A 6 5.85 -17.80 24.88
N PHE A 7 6.78 -16.97 24.40
CA PHE A 7 7.62 -16.17 25.29
C PHE A 7 6.80 -15.20 26.13
N LEU A 8 5.95 -14.38 25.50
CA LEU A 8 5.10 -13.40 26.18
C LEU A 8 4.18 -14.06 27.22
N ARG A 9 3.53 -15.17 26.85
CA ARG A 9 2.70 -15.90 27.80
C ARG A 9 3.51 -16.44 28.98
N ASN A 10 4.66 -17.05 28.71
CA ASN A 10 5.46 -17.66 29.76
C ASN A 10 5.99 -16.63 30.76
N GLU A 11 6.37 -15.44 30.28
CA GLU A 11 6.72 -14.32 31.17
C GLU A 11 5.52 -13.83 31.97
N LEU A 12 4.33 -13.72 31.36
CA LEU A 12 3.10 -13.39 32.11
C LEU A 12 2.78 -14.42 33.19
N ILE A 13 2.91 -15.71 32.90
CA ILE A 13 2.70 -16.79 33.89
C ILE A 13 3.68 -16.65 35.06
N ARG A 14 4.96 -16.37 34.78
CA ARG A 14 6.00 -16.16 35.81
C ARG A 14 5.68 -14.94 36.67
N TYR A 15 5.39 -13.82 36.04
CA TYR A 15 5.04 -12.58 36.72
C TYR A 15 3.81 -12.74 37.61
N ILE A 16 2.71 -13.30 37.07
CA ILE A 16 1.48 -13.53 37.84
C ILE A 16 1.78 -14.42 39.06
N LYS A 17 2.57 -15.48 38.88
CA LYS A 17 2.95 -16.35 40.00
C LYS A 17 3.75 -15.60 41.07
N GLU A 18 4.71 -14.77 40.65
CA GLU A 18 5.51 -13.96 41.57
C GLU A 18 4.64 -12.97 42.36
N GLU A 19 3.74 -12.26 41.69
CA GLU A 19 2.82 -11.33 42.34
C GLU A 19 1.86 -12.02 43.31
N LEU A 20 1.40 -13.23 42.97
CA LEU A 20 0.62 -14.05 43.91
C LEU A 20 1.43 -14.43 45.15
N THR A 21 2.73 -14.73 45.01
CA THR A 21 3.59 -15.00 46.18
C THR A 21 3.83 -13.77 47.06
N LYS A 22 3.68 -12.56 46.50
CA LYS A 22 3.72 -11.30 47.25
C LYS A 22 2.39 -10.99 47.97
N GLY A 23 1.36 -11.81 47.78
CA GLY A 23 0.05 -11.67 48.42
C GLY A 23 -0.96 -10.82 47.64
N ASN A 24 -0.66 -10.45 46.39
CA ASN A 24 -1.57 -9.70 45.54
C ASN A 24 -2.73 -10.58 45.05
N SER A 25 -3.94 -10.01 44.94
CA SER A 25 -5.10 -10.77 44.45
C SER A 25 -5.05 -10.92 42.92
N ILE A 26 -5.61 -12.01 42.38
CA ILE A 26 -5.72 -12.23 40.92
C ILE A 26 -6.44 -11.06 40.24
N SER A 27 -7.45 -10.49 40.91
CA SER A 27 -8.20 -9.33 40.41
C SER A 27 -7.31 -8.11 40.23
N ASP A 28 -6.46 -7.81 41.22
CA ASP A 28 -5.55 -6.66 41.18
C ASP A 28 -4.43 -6.85 40.15
N ILE A 29 -3.86 -8.07 40.07
CA ILE A 29 -2.85 -8.42 39.07
C ILE A 29 -3.43 -8.26 37.67
N ARG A 30 -4.64 -8.79 37.42
CA ARG A 30 -5.33 -8.66 36.14
C ARG A 30 -5.54 -7.19 35.77
N LYS A 31 -6.07 -6.39 36.68
CA LYS A 31 -6.30 -4.96 36.46
C LYS A 31 -5.00 -4.23 36.14
N THR A 32 -3.91 -4.56 36.82
CA THR A 32 -2.58 -3.99 36.60
C THR A 32 -2.04 -4.34 35.23
N LEU A 33 -2.12 -5.62 34.83
CA LEU A 33 -1.64 -6.07 33.51
C LEU A 33 -2.45 -5.45 32.36
N LEU A 34 -3.77 -5.37 32.50
CA LEU A 34 -4.62 -4.71 31.48
C LEU A 34 -4.32 -3.20 31.40
N LYS A 35 -4.10 -2.54 32.55
CA LYS A 35 -3.71 -1.13 32.58
C LYS A 35 -2.33 -0.90 31.95
N ALA A 36 -1.43 -1.87 32.03
CA ALA A 36 -0.14 -1.85 31.36
C ALA A 36 -0.21 -2.14 29.85
N GLY A 37 -1.41 -2.43 29.32
CA GLY A 37 -1.63 -2.64 27.89
C GLY A 37 -1.47 -4.08 27.40
N HIS A 38 -1.40 -5.07 28.31
CA HIS A 38 -1.36 -6.48 27.89
C HIS A 38 -2.70 -6.93 27.28
N HIS A 39 -2.64 -7.80 26.26
CA HIS A 39 -3.83 -8.35 25.59
C HIS A 39 -4.72 -9.13 26.57
N GLN A 40 -6.02 -8.82 26.58
CA GLN A 40 -6.96 -9.33 27.58
C GLN A 40 -7.03 -10.86 27.61
N ASP A 41 -7.09 -11.49 26.44
CA ASP A 41 -7.21 -12.93 26.34
C ASP A 41 -5.91 -13.66 26.68
N LEU A 42 -4.76 -13.02 26.47
CA LEU A 42 -3.46 -13.56 26.89
C LEU A 42 -3.33 -13.56 28.41
N VAL A 43 -3.74 -12.45 29.06
CA VAL A 43 -3.80 -12.37 30.54
C VAL A 43 -4.78 -13.39 31.09
N LYS A 44 -5.98 -13.49 30.50
CA LYS A 44 -6.99 -14.47 30.90
C LYS A 44 -6.47 -15.90 30.77
N GLN A 45 -5.83 -16.23 29.65
CA GLN A 45 -5.26 -17.56 29.43
C GLN A 45 -4.14 -17.87 30.42
N ALA A 46 -3.24 -16.91 30.70
CA ALA A 46 -2.17 -17.10 31.67
C ALA A 46 -2.71 -17.39 33.08
N ILE A 47 -3.75 -16.66 33.52
CA ILE A 47 -4.43 -16.90 34.80
C ILE A 47 -5.11 -18.27 34.79
N ASN A 48 -5.91 -18.58 33.76
CA ASN A 48 -6.62 -19.87 33.66
C ASN A 48 -5.66 -21.06 33.67
N ASN A 49 -4.50 -20.96 33.01
CA ASN A 49 -3.48 -22.00 33.01
C ASN A 49 -2.90 -22.23 34.41
N LEU A 50 -2.68 -21.16 35.18
CA LEU A 50 -2.25 -21.27 36.58
C LEU A 50 -3.35 -21.88 37.45
N GLU A 51 -4.59 -21.41 37.35
CA GLU A 51 -5.72 -21.92 38.14
C GLU A 51 -5.97 -23.42 37.88
N LYS A 52 -5.96 -23.84 36.61
CA LYS A 52 -6.12 -25.25 36.19
C LYS A 52 -5.13 -26.20 36.87
N HIS A 53 -3.92 -25.71 37.15
CA HIS A 53 -2.83 -26.50 37.75
C HIS A 53 -2.57 -26.15 39.21
N ASN A 54 -3.54 -25.59 39.92
CA ASN A 54 -3.39 -25.18 41.33
C ASN A 54 -2.15 -24.30 41.56
N PHE A 55 -1.87 -23.40 40.62
CA PHE A 55 -0.74 -22.47 40.61
C PHE A 55 0.65 -23.14 40.57
N ASP A 56 0.74 -24.36 40.03
CA ASP A 56 2.01 -25.01 39.67
C ASP A 56 2.56 -24.39 38.36
N ILE A 57 3.67 -23.68 38.49
CA ILE A 57 4.29 -22.95 37.37
C ILE A 57 4.81 -23.87 36.27
N LEU A 58 5.39 -25.04 36.63
CA LEU A 58 6.00 -25.93 35.65
C LEU A 58 4.93 -26.55 34.76
N LYS A 59 3.79 -26.91 35.34
CA LYS A 59 2.63 -27.42 34.59
C LYS A 59 1.97 -26.34 33.74
N ALA A 60 1.77 -25.14 34.30
CA ALA A 60 1.16 -24.02 33.60
C ALA A 60 1.98 -23.58 32.37
N LEU A 61 3.32 -23.60 32.45
CA LEU A 61 4.21 -23.26 31.34
C LEU A 61 4.16 -24.27 30.18
N ASN A 62 3.77 -25.52 30.45
CA ASN A 62 3.71 -26.60 29.46
C ASN A 62 2.36 -26.68 28.72
N GLU A 63 1.34 -25.95 29.17
CA GLU A 63 0.08 -25.85 28.42
C GLU A 63 0.34 -25.25 27.03
N PRO A 64 -0.37 -25.65 25.98
CA PRO A 64 -0.30 -24.98 24.68
C PRO A 64 -1.02 -23.62 24.73
N ILE A 65 -0.60 -22.69 23.86
CA ILE A 65 -1.37 -21.46 23.57
C ILE A 65 -2.56 -21.84 22.69
N ASP A 66 -3.68 -21.15 22.88
CA ASP A 66 -4.85 -21.25 21.99
C ASP A 66 -4.47 -20.74 20.58
N GLU A 67 -4.72 -21.53 19.55
CA GLU A 67 -4.30 -21.19 18.18
C GLU A 67 -4.94 -19.92 17.63
N ASN A 68 -6.17 -19.59 18.03
CA ASN A 68 -6.83 -18.36 17.58
C ASN A 68 -6.19 -17.15 18.25
N LEU A 69 -5.96 -17.23 19.57
CA LEU A 69 -5.25 -16.19 20.30
C LEU A 69 -3.83 -15.98 19.77
N LYS A 70 -3.15 -17.07 19.38
CA LYS A 70 -1.82 -17.02 18.76
C LYS A 70 -1.84 -16.20 17.47
N LYS A 71 -2.86 -16.41 16.63
CA LYS A 71 -3.03 -15.66 15.38
C LYS A 71 -3.35 -14.20 15.64
N GLU A 72 -4.26 -13.91 16.57
CA GLU A 72 -4.62 -12.52 16.93
C GLU A 72 -3.42 -11.74 17.44
N LEU A 73 -2.67 -12.30 18.38
CA LEU A 73 -1.43 -11.68 18.90
C LEU A 73 -0.40 -11.47 17.79
N TYR A 74 -0.28 -12.43 16.86
CA TYR A 74 0.58 -12.28 15.70
C TYR A 74 0.17 -11.07 14.84
N PHE A 75 -1.12 -10.94 14.52
CA PHE A 75 -1.62 -9.79 13.76
C PHE A 75 -1.43 -8.47 14.49
N ASP A 76 -1.64 -8.41 15.80
CA ASP A 76 -1.43 -7.20 16.59
C ASP A 76 0.04 -6.76 16.59
N VAL A 77 0.97 -7.71 16.74
CA VAL A 77 2.41 -7.44 16.66
C VAL A 77 2.77 -6.95 15.26
N ILE A 78 2.31 -7.63 14.21
CA ILE A 78 2.56 -7.21 12.82
C ILE A 78 2.01 -5.80 12.56
N ASN A 79 0.77 -5.52 12.95
CA ASN A 79 0.16 -4.20 12.77
C ASN A 79 0.90 -3.10 13.53
N SER A 80 1.43 -3.41 14.72
CA SER A 80 2.23 -2.46 15.50
C SER A 80 3.58 -2.20 14.81
N LEU A 81 4.22 -3.24 14.29
CA LEU A 81 5.46 -3.12 13.53
C LEU A 81 5.25 -2.34 12.23
N VAL A 82 4.16 -2.59 11.51
CA VAL A 82 3.80 -1.85 10.29
C VAL A 82 3.71 -0.35 10.59
N LYS A 83 2.98 0.05 11.63
CA LYS A 83 2.88 1.47 12.03
C LYS A 83 4.23 2.07 12.42
N TYR A 84 5.07 1.29 13.11
CA TYR A 84 6.41 1.73 13.49
C TYR A 84 7.30 1.94 12.26
N VAL A 85 7.29 0.99 11.31
CA VAL A 85 8.05 1.09 10.06
C VAL A 85 7.57 2.29 9.24
N GLU A 86 6.26 2.49 9.10
CA GLU A 86 5.67 3.68 8.45
C GLU A 86 6.17 4.97 9.10
N TYR A 87 6.06 5.08 10.42
CA TYR A 87 6.52 6.25 11.18
C TYR A 87 8.01 6.53 10.96
N GLN A 88 8.87 5.51 10.98
CA GLN A 88 10.31 5.71 10.80
C GLN A 88 10.67 6.12 9.36
N LEU A 89 9.98 5.57 8.36
CA LEU A 89 10.17 5.97 6.96
C LEU A 89 9.74 7.44 6.77
N GLU A 90 8.64 7.87 7.37
CA GLU A 90 8.20 9.28 7.36
C GLU A 90 9.24 10.25 7.98
N HIS A 91 10.06 9.75 8.92
CA HIS A 91 11.14 10.53 9.55
C HIS A 91 12.49 10.39 8.82
N GLY A 92 12.52 9.73 7.66
CA GLY A 92 13.69 9.66 6.78
C GLY A 92 14.70 8.56 7.14
N PHE A 93 14.35 7.63 8.03
CA PHE A 93 15.22 6.49 8.34
C PHE A 93 15.29 5.50 7.17
N GLN A 94 16.44 4.86 6.97
CA GLN A 94 16.57 3.83 5.94
C GLN A 94 16.01 2.50 6.42
N LEU A 95 15.45 1.72 5.49
CA LEU A 95 14.85 0.43 5.79
C LEU A 95 15.82 -0.52 6.52
N GLN A 96 17.10 -0.54 6.14
CA GLN A 96 18.10 -1.39 6.80
C GLN A 96 18.36 -0.98 8.26
N GLU A 97 18.26 0.32 8.57
CA GLU A 97 18.42 0.84 9.93
C GLU A 97 17.24 0.44 10.81
N ILE A 98 16.03 0.51 10.25
CA ILE A 98 14.79 0.09 10.92
C ILE A 98 14.83 -1.42 11.20
N GLU A 99 15.17 -2.24 10.20
CA GLU A 99 15.30 -3.69 10.36
C GLU A 99 16.32 -4.06 11.43
N LYS A 100 17.49 -3.42 11.41
CA LYS A 100 18.53 -3.64 12.42
C LYS A 100 18.04 -3.25 13.81
N GLY A 101 17.40 -2.09 13.96
CA GLY A 101 16.84 -1.65 15.23
C GLY A 101 15.80 -2.63 15.79
N LEU A 102 14.90 -3.14 14.94
CA LEU A 102 13.90 -4.12 15.35
C LEU A 102 14.52 -5.48 15.73
N LEU A 103 15.58 -5.91 15.04
CA LEU A 103 16.35 -7.10 15.39
C LEU A 103 17.05 -6.94 16.75
N ASP A 104 17.69 -5.79 16.98
CA ASP A 104 18.38 -5.47 18.23
C ASP A 104 17.40 -5.40 19.42
N TYR A 105 16.15 -4.98 19.17
CA TYR A 105 15.05 -5.03 20.15
C TYR A 105 14.46 -6.44 20.37
N GLY A 106 14.91 -7.44 19.60
CA GLY A 106 14.53 -8.85 19.79
C GLY A 106 13.34 -9.32 18.95
N HIS A 107 12.88 -8.55 17.96
CA HIS A 107 11.87 -9.03 17.02
C HIS A 107 12.45 -10.10 16.09
N SER A 108 11.60 -11.06 15.69
CA SER A 108 12.02 -12.11 14.77
C SER A 108 12.17 -11.58 13.35
N GLN A 109 13.18 -12.05 12.62
CA GLN A 109 13.43 -11.63 11.24
C GLN A 109 12.22 -11.86 10.33
N SER A 110 11.47 -12.96 10.52
CA SER A 110 10.25 -13.22 9.75
C SER A 110 9.16 -12.18 9.98
N THR A 111 8.94 -11.77 11.23
CA THR A 111 7.91 -10.76 11.58
C THR A 111 8.29 -9.38 11.04
N ILE A 112 9.57 -9.04 11.09
CA ILE A 112 10.12 -7.79 10.54
C ILE A 112 9.91 -7.77 9.02
N LEU A 113 10.33 -8.83 8.31
CA LEU A 113 10.18 -8.93 6.86
C LEU A 113 8.73 -8.85 6.41
N GLU A 114 7.80 -9.46 7.15
CA GLU A 114 6.37 -9.36 6.82
C GLU A 114 5.85 -7.92 7.01
N ALA A 115 6.17 -7.26 8.12
CA ALA A 115 5.77 -5.86 8.35
C ALA A 115 6.36 -4.92 7.27
N VAL A 116 7.65 -5.06 6.98
CA VAL A 116 8.33 -4.31 5.91
C VAL A 116 7.67 -4.55 4.55
N ASN A 117 7.39 -5.81 4.19
CA ASN A 117 6.72 -6.12 2.93
C ASN A 117 5.35 -5.46 2.84
N ILE A 118 4.56 -5.46 3.91
CA ILE A 118 3.25 -4.78 3.94
C ILE A 118 3.42 -3.29 3.64
N VAL A 119 4.39 -2.61 4.29
CA VAL A 119 4.64 -1.18 4.09
C VAL A 119 5.10 -0.88 2.67
N VAL A 120 6.11 -1.61 2.17
CA VAL A 120 6.65 -1.42 0.81
C VAL A 120 5.57 -1.66 -0.26
N HIS A 121 4.72 -2.68 -0.09
CA HIS A 121 3.62 -2.95 -1.03
C HIS A 121 2.47 -1.94 -0.91
N LYS A 122 2.30 -1.31 0.26
CA LYS A 122 1.31 -0.26 0.48
C LYS A 122 1.74 1.06 -0.17
N GLU A 123 3.02 1.43 -0.06
CA GLU A 123 3.60 2.58 -0.77
C GLU A 123 3.61 2.40 -2.30
N GLY A 124 3.76 1.17 -2.78
CA GLY A 124 3.67 0.85 -4.22
C GLY A 124 2.28 1.05 -4.85
N LYS A 125 1.24 1.30 -4.05
CA LYS A 125 -0.11 1.62 -4.53
C LYS A 125 -0.35 3.12 -4.47
N THR A 126 0.18 3.86 -5.45
CA THR A 126 -0.34 5.20 -5.78
C THR A 126 -1.85 5.13 -5.87
N LYS A 127 -2.56 5.82 -4.98
CA LYS A 127 -4.02 5.91 -5.02
C LYS A 127 -4.40 6.77 -6.21
N ILE A 128 -4.52 6.15 -7.38
CA ILE A 128 -5.01 6.84 -8.57
C ILE A 128 -6.41 7.35 -8.23
N ASN A 129 -6.55 8.67 -8.18
CA ASN A 129 -7.80 9.30 -7.83
C ASN A 129 -8.84 8.99 -8.92
N MET A 130 -9.77 8.08 -8.62
CA MET A 130 -10.86 7.67 -9.52
C MET A 130 -11.60 8.85 -10.18
N LYS A 131 -11.69 10.00 -9.48
CA LYS A 131 -12.31 11.21 -10.03
C LYS A 131 -11.56 11.76 -11.24
N VAL A 132 -10.23 11.73 -11.21
CA VAL A 132 -9.38 12.19 -12.33
C VAL A 132 -9.60 11.33 -13.56
N PHE A 133 -9.67 10.01 -13.37
CA PHE A 133 -9.97 9.09 -14.47
C PHE A 133 -11.36 9.35 -15.06
N GLY A 134 -12.37 9.56 -14.21
CA GLY A 134 -13.73 9.89 -14.64
C GLY A 134 -13.81 11.19 -15.45
N VAL A 135 -13.17 12.27 -14.98
CA VAL A 135 -13.13 13.55 -15.71
C VAL A 135 -12.44 13.39 -17.07
N THR A 136 -11.32 12.66 -17.11
CA THR A 136 -10.57 12.43 -18.36
C THR A 136 -11.38 11.61 -19.37
N ALA A 137 -12.08 10.57 -18.91
CA ALA A 137 -12.97 9.78 -19.75
C ALA A 137 -14.11 10.64 -20.35
N ILE A 138 -14.71 11.53 -19.56
CA ILE A 138 -15.74 12.45 -20.05
C ILE A 138 -15.19 13.39 -21.12
N ILE A 139 -14.01 13.98 -20.89
CA ILE A 139 -13.34 14.85 -21.87
C ILE A 139 -13.06 14.09 -23.17
N LEU A 140 -12.58 12.84 -23.09
CA LEU A 140 -12.34 12.00 -24.26
C LEU A 140 -13.63 11.70 -25.02
N ILE A 141 -14.72 11.35 -24.34
CA ILE A 141 -16.02 11.10 -24.96
C ILE A 141 -16.52 12.36 -25.68
N LEU A 142 -16.44 13.53 -25.04
CA LEU A 142 -16.81 14.81 -25.65
C LEU A 142 -15.94 15.13 -26.87
N ALA A 143 -14.63 14.91 -26.78
CA ALA A 143 -13.71 15.09 -27.91
C ALA A 143 -14.07 14.18 -29.09
N VAL A 144 -14.43 12.92 -28.82
CA VAL A 144 -14.88 11.98 -29.86
C VAL A 144 -16.15 12.48 -30.55
N ILE A 145 -17.14 12.94 -29.78
CA ILE A 145 -18.41 13.45 -30.34
C ILE A 145 -18.16 14.69 -31.21
N VAL A 146 -17.40 15.66 -30.70
CA VAL A 146 -17.11 16.91 -31.42
C VAL A 146 -16.34 16.63 -32.70
N LEU A 147 -15.27 15.83 -32.64
CA LEU A 147 -14.42 15.53 -33.80
C LEU A 147 -15.10 14.64 -34.83
N SER A 148 -15.96 13.73 -34.39
CA SER A 148 -16.74 12.87 -35.30
C SER A 148 -17.74 13.71 -36.09
N ASN A 149 -18.45 14.62 -35.41
CA ASN A 149 -19.42 15.52 -36.06
C ASN A 149 -18.75 16.57 -36.95
N SER A 150 -17.62 17.16 -36.53
CA SER A 150 -17.00 18.26 -37.28
C SER A 150 -16.32 17.81 -38.57
N ASN A 151 -15.87 16.55 -38.64
CA ASN A 151 -15.09 16.04 -39.78
C ASN A 151 -15.85 14.99 -40.60
N GLU A 152 -17.11 14.69 -40.26
CA GLU A 152 -17.89 13.60 -40.87
C GLU A 152 -17.15 12.24 -40.82
N VAL A 153 -16.33 12.03 -39.79
CA VAL A 153 -15.53 10.82 -39.58
C VAL A 153 -16.21 9.92 -38.56
N SER A 154 -16.17 8.60 -38.77
CA SER A 154 -16.72 7.64 -37.81
C SER A 154 -16.05 7.76 -36.44
N ALA A 155 -16.84 7.64 -35.37
CA ALA A 155 -16.34 7.68 -33.99
C ALA A 155 -15.18 6.68 -33.75
N THR A 156 -15.22 5.51 -34.40
CA THR A 156 -14.16 4.50 -34.33
C THR A 156 -12.80 5.01 -34.84
N LYS A 157 -12.78 5.75 -35.95
CA LYS A 157 -11.55 6.35 -36.49
C LYS A 157 -11.04 7.46 -35.57
N VAL A 158 -11.94 8.26 -35.00
CA VAL A 158 -11.57 9.30 -34.02
C VAL A 158 -10.95 8.68 -32.77
N ILE A 159 -11.52 7.60 -32.24
CA ILE A 159 -10.96 6.86 -31.09
C ILE A 159 -9.55 6.35 -31.40
N LEU A 160 -9.35 5.76 -32.59
CA LEU A 160 -8.01 5.33 -33.03
C LEU A 160 -7.05 6.52 -33.20
N GLY A 161 -7.57 7.68 -33.64
CA GLY A 161 -6.84 8.93 -33.68
C GLY A 161 -6.43 9.48 -32.31
N LEU A 162 -7.17 9.13 -31.26
CA LEU A 162 -6.86 9.49 -29.87
C LEU A 162 -5.93 8.48 -29.16
N PHE A 163 -5.44 7.47 -29.88
CA PHE A 163 -4.47 6.50 -29.36
C PHE A 163 -3.26 7.12 -28.64
N PRO A 164 -2.66 8.24 -29.09
CA PRO A 164 -1.52 8.84 -28.40
C PRO A 164 -1.86 9.31 -26.99
N THR A 165 -3.08 9.83 -26.82
CA THR A 165 -3.59 10.22 -25.50
C THR A 165 -3.82 9.00 -24.61
N LEU A 166 -4.43 7.94 -25.16
CA LEU A 166 -4.65 6.68 -24.43
C LEU A 166 -3.32 6.04 -24.01
N LEU A 167 -2.34 6.03 -24.90
CA LEU A 167 -1.00 5.52 -24.63
C LEU A 167 -0.33 6.35 -23.53
N THR A 168 -0.41 7.68 -23.62
CA THR A 168 0.13 8.59 -22.59
C THR A 168 -0.52 8.33 -21.23
N LEU A 169 -1.83 8.12 -21.19
CA LEU A 169 -2.58 7.73 -20.00
C LEU A 169 -2.00 6.47 -19.34
N ILE A 170 -1.90 5.39 -20.12
CA ILE A 170 -1.41 4.09 -19.63
C ILE A 170 0.03 4.18 -19.16
N VAL A 171 0.91 4.80 -19.96
CA VAL A 171 2.33 4.92 -19.66
C VAL A 171 2.56 5.82 -18.44
N SER A 172 1.84 6.93 -18.32
CA SER A 172 2.00 7.84 -17.19
C SER A 172 1.57 7.20 -15.87
N VAL A 173 0.46 6.45 -15.87
CA VAL A 173 0.01 5.68 -14.71
C VAL A 173 0.99 4.56 -14.36
N TRP A 174 1.59 3.91 -15.35
CA TRP A 174 2.58 2.87 -15.11
C TRP A 174 3.92 3.42 -14.58
N LEU A 175 4.32 4.61 -15.05
CA LEU A 175 5.58 5.25 -14.66
C LEU A 175 5.51 5.95 -13.31
N ILE A 176 4.36 6.50 -12.90
CA ILE A 176 4.29 7.31 -11.68
C ILE A 176 4.66 6.53 -10.41
N SER A 177 4.37 5.23 -10.36
CA SER A 177 4.75 4.36 -9.24
C SER A 177 6.21 3.87 -9.31
N ARG A 178 6.91 4.09 -10.43
CA ARG A 178 8.24 3.51 -10.70
C ARG A 178 9.35 4.55 -10.77
N VAL A 179 9.02 5.81 -11.10
CA VAL A 179 10.01 6.86 -11.35
C VAL A 179 10.03 7.85 -10.18
N LYS A 180 11.19 7.96 -9.51
CA LYS A 180 11.40 8.93 -8.41
C LYS A 180 11.27 10.38 -8.88
N VAL A 181 11.66 10.68 -10.12
CA VAL A 181 11.63 12.03 -10.70
C VAL A 181 10.35 12.22 -11.51
N LYS A 182 9.31 12.75 -10.86
CA LYS A 182 7.99 12.99 -11.48
C LYS A 182 8.04 13.91 -12.71
N HIS A 183 9.06 14.77 -12.82
CA HIS A 183 9.24 15.64 -13.99
C HIS A 183 9.40 14.87 -15.31
N VAL A 184 9.88 13.63 -15.29
CA VAL A 184 10.02 12.78 -16.49
C VAL A 184 8.66 12.52 -17.15
N LEU A 185 7.56 12.54 -16.39
CA LEU A 185 6.20 12.33 -16.92
C LEU A 185 5.80 13.39 -17.95
N TRP A 186 6.34 14.61 -17.87
CA TRP A 186 6.08 15.67 -18.85
C TRP A 186 6.59 15.35 -20.25
N ALA A 187 7.58 14.47 -20.39
CA ALA A 187 8.10 14.05 -21.69
C ALA A 187 7.17 13.05 -22.41
N VAL A 188 6.35 12.31 -21.66
CA VAL A 188 5.52 11.21 -22.19
C VAL A 188 4.53 11.69 -23.27
N PRO A 189 3.75 12.77 -23.10
CA PRO A 189 2.88 13.30 -24.15
C PRO A 189 3.59 13.57 -25.47
N PHE A 190 4.80 14.13 -25.42
CA PHE A 190 5.58 14.47 -26.61
C PHE A 190 6.12 13.22 -27.30
N LEU A 191 6.63 12.25 -26.54
CA LEU A 191 7.10 10.98 -27.08
C LEU A 191 5.95 10.20 -27.75
N SER A 192 4.78 10.12 -27.11
CA SER A 192 3.59 9.49 -27.68
C SER A 192 3.16 10.15 -29.00
N LEU A 193 3.26 11.49 -29.08
CA LEU A 193 2.94 12.24 -30.29
C LEU A 193 3.97 12.03 -31.41
N VAL A 194 5.26 11.90 -31.08
CA VAL A 194 6.29 11.51 -32.06
C VAL A 194 5.98 10.13 -32.63
N VAL A 195 5.72 9.15 -31.78
CA VAL A 195 5.33 7.79 -32.20
C VAL A 195 4.08 7.81 -33.07
N PHE A 196 3.09 8.63 -32.71
CA PHE A 196 1.88 8.82 -33.51
C PHE A 196 2.17 9.31 -34.93
N PHE A 197 2.99 10.36 -35.08
CA PHE A 197 3.35 10.87 -36.41
C PHE A 197 4.09 9.82 -37.24
N PHE A 198 4.98 9.05 -36.63
CA PHE A 198 5.65 7.95 -37.32
C PHE A 198 4.65 6.89 -37.81
N ILE A 199 3.65 6.52 -37.01
CA ILE A 199 2.64 5.54 -37.43
C ILE A 199 1.69 6.12 -38.48
N ALA A 200 1.26 7.37 -38.29
CA ALA A 200 0.29 8.03 -39.16
C ALA A 200 0.85 8.38 -40.56
N THR A 201 2.17 8.50 -40.69
CA THR A 201 2.86 8.76 -41.97
C THR A 201 3.12 7.49 -42.80
N ILE A 202 2.91 6.31 -42.23
CA ILE A 202 3.02 5.06 -42.97
C ILE A 202 1.74 4.90 -43.81
N ASP A 203 1.87 5.05 -45.13
CA ASP A 203 0.78 5.03 -46.12
C ASP A 203 -0.15 3.79 -46.05
N SER A 204 0.28 2.70 -45.42
CA SER A 204 -0.53 1.50 -45.24
C SER A 204 -1.63 1.63 -44.17
N PHE A 205 -1.61 2.68 -43.34
CA PHE A 205 -2.65 2.92 -42.33
C PHE A 205 -3.85 3.69 -42.90
N TYR A 206 -4.72 2.96 -43.62
CA TYR A 206 -5.97 3.48 -44.18
C TYR A 206 -6.92 4.15 -43.17
N VAL A 207 -6.72 3.90 -41.88
CA VAL A 207 -7.54 4.44 -40.78
C VAL A 207 -7.52 5.96 -40.74
N PHE A 208 -6.38 6.59 -41.02
CA PHE A 208 -6.21 8.04 -40.91
C PHE A 208 -6.52 8.80 -42.20
N ARG A 209 -6.94 8.10 -43.25
CA ARG A 209 -7.31 8.72 -44.52
C ARG A 209 -8.49 9.68 -44.31
N ASN A 210 -8.36 10.90 -44.81
CA ASN A 210 -9.32 12.02 -44.67
C ASN A 210 -9.42 12.61 -43.26
N MET A 211 -8.49 12.32 -42.35
CA MET A 211 -8.41 12.99 -41.06
C MET A 211 -7.40 14.14 -41.11
N ASP A 212 -7.72 15.25 -40.46
CA ASP A 212 -6.76 16.32 -40.20
C ASP A 212 -5.79 15.89 -39.09
N LEU A 213 -4.69 15.26 -39.50
CA LEU A 213 -3.64 14.76 -38.60
C LEU A 213 -3.06 15.85 -37.71
N ARG A 214 -2.98 17.09 -38.20
CA ARG A 214 -2.41 18.21 -37.46
C ARG A 214 -3.32 18.58 -36.29
N ASN A 215 -4.61 18.78 -36.57
CA ASN A 215 -5.58 19.11 -35.53
C ASN A 215 -5.72 17.99 -34.50
N LEU A 216 -5.72 16.74 -34.97
CA LEU A 216 -5.75 15.57 -34.10
C LEU A 216 -4.52 15.48 -33.20
N ALA A 217 -3.33 15.76 -33.71
CA ALA A 217 -2.10 15.77 -32.91
C ALA A 217 -2.13 16.87 -31.83
N ILE A 218 -2.60 18.08 -32.18
CA ILE A 218 -2.73 19.20 -31.21
C ILE A 218 -3.70 18.83 -30.09
N ILE A 219 -4.86 18.26 -30.41
CA ILE A 219 -5.85 17.84 -29.43
C ILE A 219 -5.28 16.75 -28.52
N ASN A 220 -4.62 15.75 -29.10
CA ASN A 220 -3.95 14.70 -28.31
C ASN A 220 -2.93 15.27 -27.34
N LEU A 221 -2.12 16.23 -27.77
CA LEU A 221 -1.12 16.87 -26.93
C LEU A 221 -1.76 17.63 -25.77
N ILE A 222 -2.79 18.45 -26.05
CA ILE A 222 -3.48 19.25 -25.03
C ILE A 222 -4.11 18.35 -23.97
N ILE A 223 -4.86 17.31 -24.38
CA ILE A 223 -5.52 16.40 -23.43
C ILE A 223 -4.48 15.63 -22.61
N SER A 224 -3.42 15.15 -23.27
CA SER A 224 -2.33 14.41 -22.61
C SER A 224 -1.58 15.28 -21.60
N LEU A 225 -1.26 16.53 -21.94
CA LEU A 225 -0.60 17.47 -21.04
C LEU A 225 -1.51 17.82 -19.86
N PHE A 226 -2.79 18.08 -20.09
CA PHE A 226 -3.77 18.32 -19.04
C PHE A 226 -3.84 17.14 -18.07
N TYR A 227 -3.91 15.91 -18.60
CA TYR A 227 -3.93 14.71 -17.78
C TYR A 227 -2.67 14.51 -16.95
N VAL A 228 -1.49 14.62 -17.57
CA VAL A 228 -0.20 14.53 -16.88
C VAL A 228 -0.07 15.60 -15.79
N SER A 229 -0.54 16.83 -16.07
CA SER A 229 -0.58 17.91 -15.08
C SER A 229 -1.38 17.52 -13.85
N ILE A 230 -2.58 16.96 -14.05
CA ILE A 230 -3.43 16.52 -12.93
C ILE A 230 -2.77 15.38 -12.17
N ILE A 231 -2.23 14.37 -12.87
CA ILE A 231 -1.50 13.26 -12.25
C ILE A 231 -0.42 13.81 -11.30
N ILE A 232 0.45 14.69 -11.80
CA ILE A 232 1.56 15.25 -11.03
C ILE A 232 1.03 16.04 -9.84
N LEU A 233 0.05 16.93 -10.06
CA LEU A 233 -0.56 17.74 -8.99
C LEU A 233 -1.22 16.89 -7.90
N THR A 234 -1.88 15.78 -8.25
CA THR A 234 -2.48 14.89 -7.27
C THR A 234 -1.43 14.09 -6.51
N SER A 235 -0.35 13.68 -7.17
CA SER A 235 0.73 12.92 -6.54
C SER A 235 1.63 13.73 -5.60
N ASN A 236 1.66 15.05 -5.75
CA ASN A 236 2.43 15.94 -4.86
C ASN A 236 1.63 16.35 -3.61
N LYS A 237 0.33 16.03 -3.53
CA LYS A 237 -0.49 16.28 -2.32
C LYS A 237 -0.44 15.13 -1.32
N GLU A 238 0.15 14.01 -1.70
CA GLU A 238 0.32 12.82 -0.85
C GLU A 238 1.74 12.69 -0.28
N GLU A 239 2.65 13.62 -0.63
CA GLU A 239 3.96 13.84 0.01
C GLU A 239 3.86 15.01 1.01
#